data_AF-A0A6N7WAX8-F1
#
_entry.id   AF-A0A6N7WAX8-F1
#
_cell.length_a   1.000
_cell.length_b   1.000
_cell.length_c   1.000
_cell.angle_alpha   90.00
_cell.angle_beta   90.00
_cell.angle_gamma   90.00
#
_symmetry.space_group_name_H-M   'P 1'
#
loop_
_entity.id
_entity.type
_entity.pdbx_description
1 polymer ?
#
loop_
_entity_poly.entity_id
_entity_poly.type
_entity_poly.pdbx_seq_one_letter_code
_entity_poly.pdbx_strand_id
1 'polypeptide(L)'
;MEKILKNRKNEFLSYLLCGIISLIVCLFIFRLIGHDWEVPIAYSSDALGFFLEVQNGVRGGSPYLYKTYAAPFGTDYKYAIVDYHLYLWPTVLLARIFNSAWKAVNISFILTYLFTSWSAFFVMRQFGLKRITAIFGAVLYSFLPYHTFRNELHFTLSCIQFIPITSYLALIIMEKDDCLFR
;
A
#
# COMPACT_ATOMS: atom_id res chain seq x y z
N MET A 1 -21.47 -14.22 11.28
CA MET A 1 -21.36 -12.75 11.24
C MET A 1 -21.69 -12.07 12.59
N GLU A 2 -22.72 -12.50 13.32
CA GLU A 2 -23.16 -11.85 14.59
C GLU A 2 -22.12 -11.77 15.71
N LYS A 3 -21.21 -12.77 15.84
CA LYS A 3 -20.17 -12.78 16.89
C LYS A 3 -19.12 -11.68 16.72
N ILE A 4 -18.87 -11.20 15.50
CA ILE A 4 -17.90 -10.13 15.20
C ILE A 4 -18.51 -8.76 15.57
N LEU A 5 -19.82 -8.59 15.38
CA LEU A 5 -20.54 -7.34 15.63
C LEU A 5 -20.71 -7.01 17.11
N LYS A 6 -20.73 -8.02 18.01
CA LYS A 6 -21.01 -7.84 19.44
C LYS A 6 -19.93 -7.07 20.20
N ASN A 7 -18.75 -6.85 19.62
CA ASN A 7 -17.64 -6.21 20.33
C ASN A 7 -16.76 -5.34 19.42
N ARG A 8 -17.41 -4.35 18.77
CA ARG A 8 -16.81 -3.40 17.81
C ARG A 8 -15.61 -2.63 18.36
N LYS A 9 -15.63 -2.24 19.65
CA LYS A 9 -14.51 -1.52 20.29
C LYS A 9 -13.22 -2.34 20.27
N ASN A 10 -13.30 -3.62 20.61
CA ASN A 10 -12.11 -4.47 20.65
C ASN A 10 -11.62 -4.86 19.24
N GLU A 11 -12.50 -4.96 18.25
CA GLU A 11 -12.08 -5.14 16.85
C GLU A 11 -11.35 -3.88 16.36
N PHE A 12 -11.90 -2.69 16.60
CA PHE A 12 -11.24 -1.43 16.26
C PHE A 12 -9.87 -1.29 16.92
N LEU A 13 -9.77 -1.62 18.21
CA LEU A 13 -8.49 -1.64 18.92
C LEU A 13 -7.51 -2.64 18.30
N SER A 14 -7.99 -3.77 17.78
CA SER A 14 -7.15 -4.76 17.10
C SER A 14 -6.59 -4.23 15.77
N TYR A 15 -7.37 -3.45 15.00
CA TYR A 15 -6.88 -2.75 13.81
C TYR A 15 -5.82 -1.71 14.14
N LEU A 16 -6.04 -0.92 15.20
CA LEU A 16 -5.04 0.05 15.65
C LEU A 16 -3.76 -0.65 16.07
N LEU A 17 -3.86 -1.72 16.86
CA LEU A 17 -2.71 -2.49 17.32
C LEU A 17 -1.93 -3.11 16.14
N CYS A 18 -2.59 -3.80 15.20
CA CYS A 18 -1.87 -4.40 14.08
C CYS A 18 -1.24 -3.34 13.17
N GLY A 19 -1.92 -2.21 12.95
CA GLY A 19 -1.39 -1.08 12.20
C GLY A 19 -0.16 -0.46 12.86
N ILE A 20 -0.25 -0.13 14.15
CA ILE A 20 0.87 0.47 14.92
C ILE A 20 2.06 -0.49 14.97
N ILE A 21 1.83 -1.77 15.27
CA ILE A 21 2.91 -2.77 15.29
C ILE A 21 3.57 -2.86 13.91
N SER A 22 2.78 -2.89 12.83
CA SER A 22 3.33 -2.94 11.47
C SER A 22 4.14 -1.68 11.13
N LEU A 23 3.68 -0.50 11.53
CA LEU A 23 4.45 0.73 11.34
C LEU A 23 5.76 0.70 12.12
N ILE A 24 5.73 0.32 13.40
CA ILE A 24 6.92 0.26 14.27
C ILE A 24 7.94 -0.72 13.68
N VAL A 25 7.51 -1.94 13.34
CA VAL A 25 8.41 -2.96 12.76
C VAL A 25 8.99 -2.49 11.43
N CYS A 26 8.20 -1.82 10.58
CA CYS A 26 8.68 -1.23 9.34
C CYS A 26 9.80 -0.19 9.59
N LEU A 27 9.58 0.73 10.53
CA LEU A 27 10.59 1.75 10.89
C LEU A 27 11.90 1.11 11.38
N PHE A 28 11.82 0.00 12.12
CA PHE A 28 13.02 -0.72 12.58
C PHE A 28 13.73 -1.48 11.46
N ILE A 29 12.99 -2.23 10.62
CA ILE A 29 13.57 -3.04 9.53
C ILE A 29 14.33 -2.16 8.55
N PHE A 30 13.73 -1.04 8.14
CA PHE A 30 14.34 -0.11 7.20
C PHE A 30 15.23 0.95 7.86
N ARG A 31 15.43 0.87 9.19
CA ARG A 31 16.26 1.80 9.97
C ARG A 31 15.88 3.28 9.77
N LEU A 32 14.59 3.56 9.76
CA LEU A 32 14.03 4.88 9.45
C LEU A 32 13.96 5.83 10.65
N ILE A 33 14.36 5.38 11.84
CA ILE A 33 14.42 6.23 13.03
C ILE A 33 15.54 7.26 12.84
N GLY A 34 15.18 8.53 12.72
CA GLY A 34 16.12 9.62 12.44
C GLY A 34 16.49 9.75 10.96
N HIS A 35 15.82 9.02 10.06
CA HIS A 35 16.00 9.16 8.61
C HIS A 35 15.49 10.51 8.12
N ASP A 36 16.21 11.11 7.17
CA ASP A 36 15.75 12.31 6.48
C ASP A 36 14.68 11.94 5.46
N TRP A 37 13.44 12.33 5.73
CA TRP A 37 12.30 12.03 4.89
C TRP A 37 12.33 12.71 3.50
N GLU A 38 13.23 13.67 3.26
CA GLU A 38 13.50 14.19 1.92
C GLU A 38 14.38 13.26 1.08
N VAL A 39 15.04 12.29 1.71
CA VAL A 39 15.86 11.29 1.01
C VAL A 39 15.01 10.04 0.76
N PRO A 40 14.89 9.56 -0.48
CA PRO A 40 14.18 8.32 -0.81
C PRO A 40 14.72 7.12 -0.06
N ILE A 41 13.83 6.20 0.34
CA ILE A 41 14.25 4.94 0.95
C ILE A 41 14.94 4.05 -0.10
N ALA A 42 14.48 4.11 -1.37
CA ALA A 42 15.21 3.56 -2.51
C ALA A 42 15.49 4.63 -3.58
N TYR A 43 16.78 4.87 -3.87
CA TYR A 43 17.22 5.83 -4.88
C TYR A 43 17.94 5.12 -6.04
N SER A 44 17.22 4.29 -6.80
CA SER A 44 17.79 3.56 -7.93
C SER A 44 16.73 3.03 -8.89
N SER A 45 17.06 2.91 -10.17
CA SER A 45 16.22 2.28 -11.21
C SER A 45 14.77 2.77 -11.17
N ASP A 46 13.82 1.84 -11.10
CA ASP A 46 12.39 2.05 -11.29
C ASP A 46 11.73 2.79 -10.13
N ALA A 47 12.40 2.85 -8.97
CA ALA A 47 11.94 3.64 -7.83
C ALA A 47 11.72 5.10 -8.25
N LEU A 48 12.64 5.65 -9.06
CA LEU A 48 12.62 7.03 -9.52
C LEU A 48 11.41 7.35 -10.41
N GLY A 49 10.88 6.36 -11.13
CA GLY A 49 9.70 6.52 -11.98
C GLY A 49 8.50 7.01 -11.21
N PHE A 50 8.22 6.43 -10.04
CA PHE A 50 7.08 6.84 -9.22
C PHE A 50 7.26 8.25 -8.65
N PHE A 51 8.47 8.62 -8.21
CA PHE A 51 8.74 9.99 -7.77
C PHE A 51 8.52 11.02 -8.89
N LEU A 52 8.94 10.71 -10.12
CA LEU A 52 8.72 11.57 -11.30
C LEU A 52 7.23 11.74 -11.61
N GLU A 53 6.43 10.68 -11.53
CA GLU A 53 4.98 10.72 -11.74
C GLU A 53 4.28 11.56 -10.66
N VAL A 54 4.66 11.39 -9.39
CA VAL A 54 4.11 12.21 -8.30
C VAL A 54 4.48 13.68 -8.50
N GLN A 55 5.73 13.98 -8.85
CA GLN A 55 6.15 15.36 -9.13
C GLN A 55 5.43 15.94 -10.34
N ASN A 56 5.17 15.13 -11.37
CA ASN A 56 4.38 15.51 -12.54
C ASN A 56 2.95 15.92 -12.13
N GLY A 57 2.28 15.08 -11.34
CA GLY A 57 0.94 15.36 -10.82
C GLY A 57 0.87 16.60 -9.91
N VAL A 58 1.91 16.86 -9.11
CA VAL A 58 2.02 18.10 -8.32
C VAL A 58 2.09 19.33 -9.23
N ARG A 59 2.82 19.27 -10.35
CA ARG A 59 2.88 20.34 -11.37
C ARG A 59 1.66 20.41 -12.30
N GLY A 60 0.60 19.65 -11.99
CA GLY A 60 -0.63 19.62 -12.77
C GLY A 60 -0.49 18.89 -14.11
N GLY A 61 0.45 17.96 -14.21
CA GLY A 61 0.46 16.92 -15.24
C GLY A 61 -0.48 15.77 -14.87
N SER A 62 -0.50 14.75 -15.71
CA SER A 62 -1.19 13.48 -15.49
C SER A 62 -0.33 12.34 -16.02
N PRO A 63 -0.67 11.06 -15.78
CA PRO A 63 0.02 9.94 -16.40
C PRO A 63 0.08 10.03 -17.94
N TYR A 64 -0.81 10.81 -18.56
CA TYR A 64 -0.86 10.98 -20.02
C TYR A 64 -0.34 12.35 -20.48
N LEU A 65 0.10 13.20 -19.55
CA LEU A 65 0.58 14.55 -19.80
C LEU A 65 1.76 14.88 -18.90
N TYR A 66 2.96 14.89 -19.48
CA TYR A 66 4.20 15.14 -18.77
C TYR A 66 4.64 16.59 -18.83
N LYS A 67 4.86 17.17 -17.65
CA LYS A 67 5.36 18.54 -17.44
C LYS A 67 6.74 18.58 -16.76
N THR A 68 7.17 17.46 -16.17
CA THR A 68 8.42 17.37 -15.39
C THR A 68 9.62 16.91 -16.18
N TYR A 69 9.44 16.18 -17.29
CA TYR A 69 10.52 15.64 -18.09
C TYR A 69 10.22 15.71 -19.60
N ALA A 70 11.26 15.52 -20.42
CA ALA A 70 11.24 15.69 -21.88
C ALA A 70 10.87 17.11 -22.39
N ALA A 71 10.96 18.14 -21.54
CA ALA A 71 10.83 19.52 -21.99
C ALA A 71 11.97 19.91 -22.96
N PRO A 72 11.72 20.77 -23.98
CA PRO A 72 10.44 21.41 -24.32
C PRO A 72 9.54 20.57 -25.23
N PHE A 73 10.04 19.45 -25.78
CA PHE A 73 9.35 18.69 -26.83
C PHE A 73 8.20 17.81 -26.30
N GLY A 74 8.20 17.54 -25.00
CA GLY A 74 7.25 16.64 -24.34
C GLY A 74 7.51 15.17 -24.65
N THR A 75 6.62 14.31 -24.17
CA THR A 75 6.58 12.88 -24.53
C THR A 75 5.25 12.62 -25.24
N ASP A 76 5.24 11.68 -26.19
CA ASP A 76 3.97 11.10 -26.66
C ASP A 76 3.36 10.28 -25.50
N TYR A 77 2.05 10.44 -25.28
CA TYR A 77 1.30 9.71 -24.26
C TYR A 77 1.37 8.19 -24.48
N LYS A 78 1.68 7.74 -25.70
CA LYS A 78 1.90 6.31 -26.01
C LYS A 78 3.07 5.70 -25.25
N TYR A 79 4.02 6.52 -24.79
CA TYR A 79 5.16 6.10 -23.99
C TYR A 79 4.97 6.42 -22.50
N ALA A 80 3.75 6.75 -22.09
CA ALA A 80 3.43 6.97 -20.70
C ALA A 80 3.68 5.71 -19.86
N ILE A 81 4.23 5.90 -18.68
CA ILE A 81 4.36 4.85 -17.66
C ILE A 81 3.08 4.88 -16.83
N VAL A 82 2.17 3.97 -17.15
CA VAL A 82 0.77 4.00 -16.66
C VAL A 82 0.57 3.03 -15.48
N ASP A 83 1.57 2.87 -14.63
CA ASP A 83 1.57 1.76 -13.66
C ASP A 83 0.93 2.12 -12.31
N TYR A 84 0.74 3.42 -12.02
CA TYR A 84 0.54 3.90 -10.64
C TYR A 84 -0.86 4.45 -10.32
N HIS A 85 -1.84 4.33 -11.22
CA HIS A 85 -3.10 5.08 -11.16
C HIS A 85 -3.81 5.13 -9.80
N LEU A 86 -3.91 3.99 -9.12
CA LEU A 86 -4.62 3.89 -7.85
C LEU A 86 -3.91 4.64 -6.72
N TYR A 87 -2.58 4.66 -6.74
CA TYR A 87 -1.75 5.22 -5.67
C TYR A 87 -1.24 6.61 -5.97
N LEU A 88 -1.16 6.98 -7.26
CA LEU A 88 -0.62 8.26 -7.70
C LEU A 88 -1.35 9.43 -7.05
N TRP A 89 -2.67 9.50 -7.18
CA TRP A 89 -3.42 10.69 -6.73
C TRP A 89 -3.46 10.85 -5.20
N PRO A 90 -3.64 9.78 -4.40
CA PRO A 90 -3.41 9.87 -2.95
C PRO A 90 -2.00 10.37 -2.60
N THR A 91 -0.97 9.88 -3.29
CA THR A 91 0.42 10.32 -3.03
C THR A 91 0.68 11.75 -3.50
N VAL A 92 0.08 12.20 -4.61
CA VAL A 92 0.13 13.61 -5.06
C VAL A 92 -0.55 14.54 -4.04
N LEU A 93 -1.67 14.11 -3.45
CA LEU A 93 -2.30 14.87 -2.38
C LEU A 93 -1.37 15.00 -1.17
N LEU A 94 -0.73 13.90 -0.74
CA LEU A 94 0.28 13.94 0.32
C LEU A 94 1.45 14.87 -0.06
N ALA A 95 1.92 14.83 -1.31
CA ALA A 95 3.01 15.67 -1.79
C ALA A 95 2.67 17.16 -1.73
N ARG A 96 1.41 17.53 -2.00
CA ARG A 96 0.93 18.91 -1.83
C ARG A 96 0.82 19.30 -0.36
N ILE A 97 0.37 18.40 0.51
CA ILE A 97 0.27 18.65 1.96
C ILE A 97 1.66 18.89 2.56
N PHE A 98 2.63 18.06 2.20
CA PHE A 98 4.00 18.11 2.74
C PHE A 98 4.95 19.00 1.95
N ASN A 99 4.51 19.60 0.85
CA ASN A 99 5.32 20.35 -0.12
C ASN A 99 6.59 19.59 -0.58
N SER A 100 6.53 18.25 -0.61
CA SER A 100 7.63 17.39 -1.06
C SER A 100 7.10 16.09 -1.63
N ALA A 101 7.47 15.79 -2.88
CA ALA A 101 7.17 14.51 -3.52
C ALA A 101 7.95 13.37 -2.86
N TRP A 102 9.18 13.64 -2.39
CA TRP A 102 10.03 12.65 -1.73
C TRP A 102 9.40 12.16 -0.43
N LYS A 103 9.02 13.09 0.46
CA LYS A 103 8.31 12.77 1.70
C LYS A 103 7.04 11.99 1.44
N ALA A 104 6.26 12.40 0.44
CA ALA A 104 4.98 11.79 0.15
C ALA A 104 5.10 10.33 -0.30
N VAL A 105 6.08 10.01 -1.16
CA VAL A 105 6.32 8.63 -1.59
C VAL A 105 6.83 7.79 -0.42
N ASN A 106 7.80 8.27 0.36
CA ASN A 106 8.30 7.57 1.55
C ASN A 106 7.17 7.24 2.55
N ILE A 107 6.29 8.23 2.82
CA ILE A 107 5.12 8.04 3.68
C ILE A 107 4.14 7.04 3.06
N SER A 108 3.88 7.18 1.75
CA SER A 108 2.96 6.28 1.04
C SER A 108 3.45 4.83 1.08
N PHE A 109 4.76 4.62 0.97
CA PHE A 109 5.38 3.31 1.07
C PHE A 109 5.18 2.72 2.47
N ILE A 110 5.44 3.47 3.53
CA ILE A 110 5.22 2.96 4.90
C ILE A 110 3.75 2.63 5.15
N LEU A 111 2.82 3.41 4.58
CA LEU A 111 1.40 3.14 4.69
C LEU A 111 0.98 1.83 4.01
N THR A 112 1.73 1.29 3.05
CA THR A 112 1.42 -0.03 2.46
C THR A 112 1.49 -1.13 3.51
N TYR A 113 2.41 -1.06 4.48
CA TYR A 113 2.51 -2.02 5.60
C TYR A 113 1.30 -1.94 6.53
N LEU A 114 0.81 -0.73 6.80
CA LEU A 114 -0.40 -0.53 7.59
C LEU A 114 -1.62 -1.14 6.87
N PHE A 115 -1.87 -0.75 5.62
CA PHE A 115 -3.03 -1.23 4.85
C PHE A 115 -2.97 -2.73 4.57
N THR A 116 -1.77 -3.29 4.37
CA THR A 116 -1.58 -4.74 4.20
C THR A 116 -1.91 -5.49 5.50
N SER A 117 -1.51 -4.95 6.65
CA SER A 117 -1.90 -5.55 7.94
C SER A 117 -3.41 -5.49 8.17
N TRP A 118 -4.07 -4.40 7.79
CA TRP A 118 -5.52 -4.25 7.96
C TRP A 118 -6.32 -5.20 7.07
N SER A 119 -5.94 -5.31 5.80
CA SER A 119 -6.58 -6.24 4.86
C SER A 119 -6.40 -7.69 5.27
N ALA A 120 -5.18 -8.10 5.64
CA ALA A 120 -4.90 -9.44 6.13
C ALA A 120 -5.67 -9.74 7.43
N PHE A 121 -5.68 -8.80 8.37
CA PHE A 121 -6.45 -8.93 9.61
C PHE A 121 -7.93 -9.12 9.30
N PHE A 122 -8.52 -8.25 8.48
CA PHE A 122 -9.92 -8.35 8.08
C PHE A 122 -10.28 -9.76 7.59
N VAL A 123 -9.50 -10.29 6.63
CA VAL A 123 -9.74 -11.62 6.05
C VAL A 123 -9.59 -12.73 7.09
N MET A 124 -8.57 -12.68 7.94
CA MET A 124 -8.41 -13.62 9.05
C MET A 124 -9.59 -13.58 10.03
N ARG A 125 -10.18 -12.40 10.27
CA ARG A 125 -11.41 -12.28 11.06
C ARG A 125 -12.61 -12.93 10.36
N GLN A 126 -12.71 -12.83 9.04
CA GLN A 126 -13.79 -13.49 8.28
C GLN A 126 -13.70 -15.01 8.38
N PHE A 127 -12.50 -15.58 8.36
CA PHE A 127 -12.28 -17.02 8.59
C PHE A 127 -12.48 -17.46 10.06
N GLY A 128 -12.88 -16.56 10.95
CA GLY A 128 -13.22 -16.91 12.33
C GLY A 128 -12.02 -17.19 13.25
N LEU A 129 -10.79 -16.79 12.85
CA LEU A 129 -9.63 -16.87 13.73
C LEU A 129 -9.89 -16.08 15.04
N LYS A 130 -9.11 -16.29 16.10
CA LYS A 130 -9.17 -15.43 17.30
C LYS A 130 -8.45 -14.11 17.04
N ARG A 131 -8.74 -13.06 17.83
CA ARG A 131 -8.17 -11.71 17.61
C ARG A 131 -6.66 -11.70 17.67
N ILE A 132 -6.10 -12.25 18.74
CA ILE A 132 -4.65 -12.28 18.97
C ILE A 132 -3.95 -13.01 17.82
N THR A 133 -4.44 -14.20 17.44
CA THR A 133 -3.88 -14.97 16.32
C THR A 133 -3.99 -14.22 14.99
N ALA A 134 -5.11 -13.53 14.75
CA ALA A 134 -5.29 -12.72 13.55
C ALA A 134 -4.36 -11.50 13.53
N ILE A 135 -4.11 -10.84 14.67
CA ILE A 135 -3.15 -9.72 14.76
C ILE A 135 -1.75 -10.21 14.38
N PHE A 136 -1.28 -11.30 15.00
CA PHE A 136 0.05 -11.85 14.69
C PHE A 136 0.17 -12.27 13.23
N GLY A 137 -0.82 -13.00 12.70
CA GLY A 137 -0.83 -13.41 11.30
C GLY A 137 -0.85 -12.23 10.34
N ALA A 138 -1.60 -11.18 10.63
CA ALA A 138 -1.70 -9.99 9.80
C ALA A 138 -0.39 -9.18 9.76
N VAL A 139 0.27 -9.03 10.91
CA VAL A 139 1.59 -8.40 10.99
C VAL A 139 2.60 -9.22 10.18
N LEU A 140 2.66 -10.54 10.39
CA LEU A 140 3.55 -11.42 9.64
C LEU A 140 3.31 -11.36 8.12
N TYR A 141 2.04 -11.33 7.70
CA TYR A 141 1.67 -11.18 6.30
C TYR A 141 2.16 -9.86 5.70
N SER A 142 2.09 -8.77 6.48
CA SER A 142 2.61 -7.47 6.06
C SER A 142 4.13 -7.47 5.82
N PHE A 143 4.87 -8.38 6.45
CA PHE A 143 6.32 -8.52 6.31
C PHE A 143 6.73 -9.76 5.50
N LEU A 144 5.88 -10.22 4.58
CA LEU A 144 6.29 -11.26 3.64
C LEU A 144 7.56 -10.83 2.88
N PRO A 145 8.52 -11.75 2.63
CA PRO A 145 9.77 -11.42 1.93
C PRO A 145 9.54 -10.71 0.60
N TYR A 146 8.45 -11.02 -0.09
CA TYR A 146 8.07 -10.35 -1.34
C TYR A 146 7.81 -8.84 -1.15
N HIS A 147 7.10 -8.45 -0.09
CA HIS A 147 6.76 -7.06 0.17
C HIS A 147 8.03 -6.22 0.45
N THR A 148 8.90 -6.75 1.30
CA THR A 148 10.19 -6.12 1.64
C THR A 148 11.19 -6.15 0.48
N PHE A 149 11.20 -7.20 -0.34
CA PHE A 149 12.08 -7.30 -1.50
C PHE A 149 11.70 -6.32 -2.62
N ARG A 150 10.41 -6.10 -2.87
CA ARG A 150 9.95 -5.13 -3.89
C ARG A 150 10.21 -3.69 -3.46
N ASN A 151 9.95 -3.35 -2.20
CA ASN A 151 10.22 -2.02 -1.61
C ASN A 151 9.70 -0.86 -2.52
N GLU A 152 10.23 0.35 -2.35
CA GLU A 152 10.02 1.48 -3.27
C GLU A 152 10.50 1.22 -4.71
N LEU A 153 11.42 0.26 -4.92
CA LEU A 153 11.91 -0.10 -6.24
C LEU A 153 10.77 -0.48 -7.19
N HIS A 154 9.77 -1.18 -6.69
CA HIS A 154 8.54 -1.49 -7.43
C HIS A 154 7.32 -1.17 -6.57
N PHE A 155 7.06 0.12 -6.37
CA PHE A 155 6.00 0.62 -5.48
C PHE A 155 4.62 -0.03 -5.71
N THR A 156 4.22 -0.23 -6.97
CA THR A 156 2.93 -0.86 -7.28
C THR A 156 2.90 -2.34 -6.93
N LEU A 157 4.01 -3.04 -7.14
CA LEU A 157 4.16 -4.45 -6.77
C LEU A 157 4.26 -4.65 -5.26
N SER A 158 4.79 -3.67 -4.52
CA SER A 158 4.79 -3.69 -3.05
C SER A 158 3.41 -3.46 -2.46
N CYS A 159 2.45 -2.89 -3.20
CA CYS A 159 1.08 -2.67 -2.74
C CYS A 159 0.22 -3.95 -2.68
N ILE A 160 0.58 -4.88 -1.80
CA ILE A 160 -0.05 -6.21 -1.69
C ILE A 160 -1.32 -6.25 -0.84
N GLN A 161 -1.82 -5.11 -0.33
CA GLN A 161 -2.99 -5.04 0.54
C GLN A 161 -4.29 -5.56 -0.10
N PHE A 162 -4.36 -5.61 -1.43
CA PHE A 162 -5.53 -6.14 -2.10
C PHE A 162 -5.53 -7.66 -2.18
N ILE A 163 -4.35 -8.30 -2.11
CA ILE A 163 -4.21 -9.76 -2.27
C ILE A 163 -5.08 -10.54 -1.28
N PRO A 164 -5.08 -10.24 0.05
CA PRO A 164 -5.95 -10.95 0.98
C PRO A 164 -7.43 -10.81 0.61
N ILE A 165 -7.85 -9.58 0.28
CA ILE A 165 -9.26 -9.25 0.02
C ILE A 165 -9.74 -9.97 -1.25
N THR A 166 -8.96 -9.90 -2.33
CA THR A 166 -9.30 -10.58 -3.59
C THR A 166 -9.32 -12.09 -3.43
N SER A 167 -8.38 -12.64 -2.65
CA SER A 167 -8.34 -14.08 -2.34
C SER A 167 -9.58 -14.52 -1.57
N TYR A 168 -9.99 -13.72 -0.56
CA TYR A 168 -11.21 -13.97 0.19
C TYR A 168 -12.47 -13.89 -0.68
N LEU A 169 -12.57 -12.89 -1.55
CA LEU A 169 -13.68 -12.75 -2.49
C LEU A 169 -13.76 -13.94 -3.46
N ALA A 170 -12.63 -14.38 -4.00
CA ALA A 170 -12.57 -15.55 -4.88
C ALA A 170 -13.11 -16.80 -4.17
N LEU A 171 -12.70 -17.03 -2.91
CA LEU A 171 -13.18 -18.16 -2.11
C LEU A 171 -14.69 -18.10 -1.85
N ILE A 172 -15.23 -16.91 -1.54
CA ILE A 172 -16.68 -16.72 -1.37
C ILE A 172 -17.45 -17.04 -2.66
N ILE A 173 -16.93 -16.60 -3.81
CA ILE A 173 -17.58 -16.85 -5.11
C ILE A 173 -17.60 -18.36 -5.39
N MET A 174 -16.46 -19.04 -5.19
CA MET A 174 -16.36 -20.49 -5.38
C MET A 174 -17.31 -21.27 -4.46
N GLU A 175 -17.42 -20.89 -3.18
CA GLU A 175 -18.35 -21.52 -2.23
C GLU A 175 -19.83 -21.35 -2.64
N LYS A 176 -20.19 -20.24 -3.27
CA LYS A 176 -21.55 -19.99 -3.74
C LYS A 176 -21.89 -20.76 -5.01
N ASP A 177 -20.94 -20.94 -5.92
CA ASP A 177 -21.16 -21.68 -7.16
C ASP A 177 -21.43 -23.17 -6.89
N ASP A 178 -20.81 -23.76 -5.86
CA ASP A 178 -21.14 -25.12 -5.38
C ASP A 178 -22.60 -25.26 -4.89
N CYS A 179 -23.27 -24.16 -4.53
CA CYS A 179 -24.70 -24.11 -4.24
C CYS A 179 -25.59 -23.88 -5.48
N LEU A 180 -25.04 -23.37 -6.59
CA LEU A 180 -25.78 -23.05 -7.83
C LEU A 180 -25.81 -24.20 -8.84
N PHE A 181 -24.87 -25.15 -8.76
CA PHE A 181 -24.80 -26.35 -9.60
C PHE A 181 -25.29 -27.64 -8.91
N ARG A 182 -26.06 -27.51 -7.82
CA ARG A 182 -26.78 -28.60 -7.17
C ARG A 182 -28.28 -28.46 -7.32
#